data_AF-A0A9D1PSP7-F1
#
_entry.id   AF-A0A9D1PSP7-F1
#
_cell.length_a   1.000
_cell.length_b   1.000
_cell.length_c   1.000
_cell.angle_alpha   90.00
_cell.angle_beta   90.00
_cell.angle_gamma   90.00
#
_symmetry.space_group_name_H-M   'P 1'
#
loop_
_entity.id
_entity.type
_entity.pdbx_description
1 polymer ?
#
loop_
_entity_poly.entity_id
_entity_poly.type
_entity_poly.pdbx_seq_one_letter_code
_entity_poly.pdbx_strand_id
1 'polypeptide(L)'
;MGIMILLLIILAIIVVLVVANIKIVPQAKAYVVERLGAYSATWGVGLHIKIPLIERVANRVTLKEQVVDFPPQPVITKDNVTMQIDTVVYYQITDPKLYTYGVELPMSAIENLTATTLRNIIGDMELDESLTSRDVINTQMRSILDEATDPWGIKVNRVELKNIIPPAGIREAMEKQMKAERERREAILRAEGEKKSAILVAEGEKASRILEAEAEKASQILKAEADKEASIRIAEGEAEAIRNIQQATADGIRMLNEAAPSEQVLAIKSLEAFEKAADGQATKIILPSNIQGIAGLATTIKEVMSE
;
A
#
# COMPACT_ATOMS: atom_id res chain seq x y z
N MET A 1 -26.82 -66.63 -67.49
CA MET A 1 -26.16 -65.32 -67.68
C MET A 1 -27.05 -64.15 -67.23
N GLY A 2 -28.30 -64.04 -67.70
CA GLY A 2 -29.21 -62.95 -67.29
C GLY A 2 -29.50 -62.88 -65.78
N ILE A 3 -29.71 -64.02 -65.10
CA ILE A 3 -29.96 -64.04 -63.64
C ILE A 3 -28.74 -63.58 -62.83
N MET A 4 -27.53 -63.95 -63.27
CA MET A 4 -26.27 -63.52 -62.64
C MET A 4 -26.06 -62.01 -62.78
N ILE A 5 -26.38 -61.44 -63.95
CA ILE A 5 -26.30 -60.00 -64.21
C ILE A 5 -27.34 -59.25 -63.35
N LEU A 6 -28.57 -59.77 -63.25
CA LEU A 6 -29.62 -59.18 -62.40
C LEU A 6 -29.22 -59.16 -60.92
N LEU A 7 -28.65 -60.27 -60.41
CA LEU A 7 -28.15 -60.35 -59.03
C LEU A 7 -27.02 -59.35 -58.77
N LEU A 8 -26.10 -59.18 -59.72
CA LEU A 8 -25.02 -58.19 -59.64
C LEU A 8 -25.55 -56.75 -59.60
N ILE A 9 -26.57 -56.44 -60.40
CA ILE A 9 -27.20 -55.11 -60.41
C ILE A 9 -27.90 -54.83 -59.08
N ILE A 10 -28.66 -55.79 -58.56
CA ILE A 10 -29.33 -55.65 -57.25
C ILE A 10 -28.30 -55.45 -56.14
N LEU A 11 -27.21 -56.22 -56.14
CA LEU A 11 -26.13 -56.08 -55.17
C LEU A 11 -25.48 -54.69 -55.26
N ALA A 12 -25.18 -54.21 -56.47
CA ALA A 12 -24.61 -52.87 -56.68
C ALA A 12 -25.56 -51.77 -56.17
N ILE A 13 -26.87 -51.89 -56.43
CA ILE A 13 -27.88 -50.97 -55.91
C ILE A 13 -27.87 -50.97 -54.38
N ILE A 14 -27.89 -52.15 -53.74
CA ILE A 14 -27.86 -52.25 -52.27
C ILE A 14 -26.60 -51.58 -51.70
N VAL A 15 -25.42 -51.82 -52.30
CA VAL A 15 -24.17 -51.21 -51.85
C VAL A 15 -24.20 -49.69 -51.96
N VAL A 16 -24.63 -49.15 -53.10
CA VAL A 16 -24.78 -47.69 -53.28
C VAL A 16 -25.74 -47.10 -52.25
N LEU A 17 -26.83 -47.81 -51.98
CA LEU A 17 -27.87 -47.38 -51.05
C LEU A 17 -27.34 -47.36 -49.59
N VAL A 18 -26.55 -48.36 -49.19
CA VAL A 18 -25.88 -48.38 -47.88
C VAL A 18 -24.88 -47.23 -47.78
N VAL A 19 -23.98 -47.09 -48.75
CA VAL A 19 -22.91 -46.07 -48.73
C VAL A 19 -23.49 -44.64 -48.69
N ALA A 20 -24.56 -44.37 -49.44
CA ALA A 20 -25.21 -43.06 -49.45
C ALA A 20 -25.86 -42.66 -48.11
N ASN A 21 -26.21 -43.67 -47.29
CA ASN A 21 -26.87 -43.48 -46.00
C ASN A 21 -25.92 -43.55 -44.79
N ILE A 22 -24.62 -43.72 -45.03
CA ILE A 22 -23.61 -43.55 -43.99
C ILE A 22 -23.54 -42.07 -43.61
N LYS A 23 -23.73 -41.78 -42.32
CA LYS A 23 -23.59 -40.46 -41.73
C LYS A 23 -22.56 -40.53 -40.61
N ILE A 24 -21.58 -39.63 -40.69
CA ILE A 24 -20.59 -39.46 -39.63
C ILE A 24 -21.04 -38.26 -38.81
N VAL A 25 -21.27 -38.47 -37.52
CA VAL A 25 -21.58 -37.41 -36.56
C VAL A 25 -20.25 -36.88 -36.01
N PRO A 26 -19.91 -35.60 -36.23
CA PRO A 26 -18.68 -35.01 -35.71
C PRO A 26 -18.68 -34.92 -34.18
N GLN A 27 -17.50 -34.71 -33.60
CA GLN A 27 -17.33 -34.43 -32.18
C GLN A 27 -18.18 -33.23 -31.73
N ALA A 28 -18.73 -33.31 -30.50
CA ALA A 28 -19.59 -32.29 -29.90
C ALA A 28 -20.82 -31.89 -30.75
N LYS A 29 -21.32 -32.83 -31.56
CA LYS A 29 -22.61 -32.72 -32.25
C LYS A 29 -23.46 -33.95 -31.97
N ALA A 30 -24.77 -33.76 -32.03
CA ALA A 30 -25.75 -34.82 -31.93
C ALA A 30 -26.82 -34.66 -33.01
N TYR A 31 -27.18 -35.75 -33.67
CA TYR A 31 -28.21 -35.75 -34.71
C TYR A 31 -29.47 -36.43 -34.19
N VAL A 32 -30.59 -35.72 -34.24
CA VAL A 32 -31.89 -36.26 -33.87
C VAL A 32 -32.50 -36.90 -35.09
N VAL A 33 -32.89 -38.18 -34.98
CA VAL A 33 -33.40 -38.97 -36.09
C VAL A 33 -34.84 -39.38 -35.83
N GLU A 34 -35.66 -39.16 -36.85
CA GLU A 34 -37.06 -39.56 -36.91
C GLU A 34 -37.22 -40.76 -37.83
N ARG A 35 -38.20 -41.60 -37.51
CA ARG A 35 -38.70 -42.67 -38.36
C ARG A 35 -40.16 -42.39 -38.68
N LEU A 36 -40.47 -42.12 -39.95
CA LEU A 36 -41.83 -41.77 -40.41
C LEU A 36 -42.50 -40.66 -39.57
N GLY A 37 -41.73 -39.69 -39.09
CA GLY A 37 -42.21 -38.56 -38.29
C GLY A 37 -42.27 -38.80 -36.77
N ALA A 38 -41.98 -40.01 -36.29
CA ALA A 38 -41.82 -40.28 -34.85
C ALA A 38 -40.33 -40.23 -34.45
N TYR A 39 -40.03 -39.74 -33.26
CA TYR A 39 -38.67 -39.81 -32.70
C TYR A 39 -38.19 -41.27 -32.62
N SER A 40 -37.00 -41.53 -33.17
CA SER A 40 -36.38 -42.86 -33.17
C SER A 40 -35.19 -42.91 -32.23
N ALA A 41 -34.18 -42.07 -32.47
CA ALA A 41 -32.94 -42.07 -31.69
C ALA A 41 -32.18 -40.74 -31.81
N THR A 42 -31.31 -40.49 -30.83
CA THR A 42 -30.32 -39.41 -30.87
C THR A 42 -28.94 -40.02 -31.15
N TRP A 43 -28.35 -39.71 -32.29
CA TRP A 43 -27.04 -40.20 -32.67
C TRP A 43 -25.94 -39.31 -32.09
N GLY A 44 -25.07 -39.91 -31.28
CA GLY A 44 -23.86 -39.29 -30.76
C GLY A 44 -22.69 -39.37 -31.74
N VAL A 45 -21.48 -39.10 -31.26
CA VAL A 45 -20.26 -39.09 -32.09
C VAL A 45 -20.00 -40.47 -32.69
N GLY A 46 -19.72 -40.52 -33.99
CA GLY A 46 -19.32 -41.74 -34.68
C GLY A 46 -20.08 -42.03 -35.96
N LEU A 47 -19.87 -43.23 -36.49
CA LEU A 47 -20.47 -43.71 -37.72
C LEU A 47 -21.86 -44.26 -37.45
N HIS A 48 -22.88 -43.71 -38.12
CA HIS A 48 -24.25 -44.17 -38.06
C HIS A 48 -24.77 -44.44 -39.47
N ILE A 49 -25.62 -45.45 -39.63
CA ILE A 49 -26.22 -45.79 -40.93
C ILE A 49 -27.71 -45.53 -40.83
N LYS A 50 -28.21 -44.64 -41.69
CA LYS A 50 -29.62 -44.32 -41.79
C LYS A 50 -30.37 -45.40 -42.55
N ILE A 51 -31.57 -45.77 -42.11
CA ILE A 51 -32.47 -46.55 -42.96
C ILE A 51 -33.00 -45.62 -44.07
N PRO A 52 -32.73 -45.92 -45.34
CA PRO A 52 -33.20 -45.11 -46.47
C PRO A 52 -34.72 -45.02 -46.50
N LEU A 53 -35.25 -43.87 -46.96
CA LEU A 53 -36.68 -43.54 -47.10
C LEU A 53 -37.49 -43.49 -45.78
N ILE A 54 -37.20 -44.34 -44.80
CA ILE A 54 -37.98 -44.46 -43.55
C ILE A 54 -37.45 -43.48 -42.48
N GLU A 55 -36.13 -43.34 -42.38
CA GLU A 55 -35.51 -42.47 -41.39
C GLU A 55 -35.09 -41.12 -41.98
N ARG A 56 -35.16 -40.06 -41.18
CA ARG A 56 -34.73 -38.70 -41.53
C ARG A 56 -34.02 -38.07 -40.34
N VAL A 57 -32.94 -37.32 -40.61
CA VAL A 57 -32.32 -36.46 -39.60
C VAL A 57 -33.19 -35.21 -39.47
N ALA A 58 -33.86 -35.06 -38.34
CA ALA A 58 -34.76 -33.96 -38.04
C ALA A 58 -33.99 -32.69 -37.67
N ASN A 59 -33.01 -32.83 -36.77
CA ASN A 59 -32.22 -31.71 -36.29
C ASN A 59 -30.74 -32.10 -36.10
N ARG A 60 -29.84 -31.12 -36.29
CA ARG A 60 -28.41 -31.26 -36.05
C ARG A 60 -28.00 -30.26 -34.99
N VAL A 61 -27.73 -30.77 -33.81
CA VAL A 61 -27.53 -29.97 -32.61
C VAL A 61 -26.04 -29.92 -32.27
N THR A 62 -25.54 -28.75 -31.92
CA THR A 62 -24.20 -28.61 -31.34
C THR A 62 -24.29 -28.70 -29.83
N LEU A 63 -23.45 -29.54 -29.23
CA LEU A 63 -23.37 -29.72 -27.78
C LEU A 63 -22.38 -28.75 -27.13
N LYS A 64 -21.69 -27.94 -27.95
CA LYS A 64 -20.77 -26.91 -27.46
C LYS A 64 -21.56 -25.79 -26.77
N GLU A 65 -20.91 -25.13 -25.83
CA GLU A 65 -21.38 -23.86 -25.28
C GLU A 65 -21.55 -22.84 -26.40
N GLN A 66 -22.68 -22.13 -26.34
CA GLN A 66 -23.09 -21.08 -27.26
C GLN A 66 -23.36 -19.82 -26.46
N VAL A 67 -23.11 -18.69 -27.10
CA VAL A 67 -23.36 -17.37 -26.55
C VAL A 67 -24.40 -16.67 -27.40
N VAL A 68 -25.41 -16.10 -26.76
CA VAL A 68 -26.42 -15.28 -27.42
C VAL A 68 -26.54 -13.95 -26.70
N ASP A 69 -26.41 -12.88 -27.49
CA ASP A 69 -26.72 -11.52 -27.07
C ASP A 69 -28.21 -11.24 -27.29
N PHE A 70 -28.91 -10.84 -26.23
CA PHE A 70 -30.30 -10.38 -26.33
C PHE A 70 -30.37 -8.85 -26.41
N PRO A 71 -31.34 -8.31 -27.19
CA PRO A 71 -31.47 -6.87 -27.37
C PRO A 71 -31.91 -6.16 -26.08
N PRO A 72 -31.58 -4.85 -25.93
CA PRO A 72 -31.98 -4.05 -24.78
C PRO A 72 -33.47 -4.15 -24.47
N GLN A 73 -33.80 -4.52 -23.23
CA GLN A 73 -35.19 -4.57 -22.77
C GLN A 73 -35.50 -3.39 -21.85
N PRO A 74 -36.63 -2.69 -22.05
CA PRO A 74 -37.08 -1.67 -21.13
C PRO A 74 -37.63 -2.33 -19.85
N VAL A 75 -37.06 -1.93 -18.72
CA VAL A 75 -37.47 -2.36 -17.38
C VAL A 75 -37.70 -1.14 -16.49
N ILE A 76 -38.52 -1.30 -15.46
CA ILE A 76 -38.84 -0.25 -14.50
C ILE A 76 -38.39 -0.76 -13.14
N THR A 77 -37.63 0.06 -12.42
CA THR A 77 -37.20 -0.21 -11.04
C THR A 77 -38.31 0.10 -10.05
N LYS A 78 -38.10 -0.32 -8.80
CA LYS A 78 -38.97 -0.01 -7.67
C LYS A 78 -39.21 1.50 -7.47
N ASP A 79 -38.22 2.33 -7.79
CA ASP A 79 -38.30 3.79 -7.70
C ASP A 79 -38.99 4.45 -8.91
N ASN A 80 -39.65 3.65 -9.76
CA ASN A 80 -40.33 4.10 -10.97
C ASN A 80 -39.39 4.76 -12.00
N VAL A 81 -38.12 4.35 -12.03
CA VAL A 81 -37.16 4.76 -13.06
C VAL A 81 -37.13 3.72 -14.16
N THR A 82 -37.39 4.16 -15.39
CA THR A 82 -37.24 3.31 -16.58
C THR A 82 -35.76 3.16 -16.94
N MET A 83 -35.32 2.00 -17.37
CA MET A 83 -33.95 1.79 -17.87
C MET A 83 -33.93 0.69 -18.92
N GLN A 84 -32.86 0.66 -19.73
CA GLN A 84 -32.65 -0.38 -20.72
C GLN A 84 -31.52 -1.30 -20.27
N ILE A 85 -31.77 -2.60 -20.28
CA ILE A 85 -30.79 -3.60 -19.86
C ILE A 85 -30.52 -4.58 -21.00
N ASP A 86 -29.23 -4.75 -21.30
CA ASP A 86 -28.71 -5.72 -22.26
C ASP A 86 -28.19 -6.94 -21.51
N THR A 87 -28.43 -8.13 -22.05
CA THR A 87 -27.96 -9.37 -21.42
C THR A 87 -27.36 -10.33 -22.41
N VAL A 88 -26.38 -11.08 -21.94
CA VAL A 88 -25.75 -12.19 -22.68
C VAL A 88 -25.98 -13.47 -21.91
N VAL A 89 -26.43 -14.50 -22.61
CA VAL A 89 -26.68 -15.83 -22.03
C VAL A 89 -25.75 -16.85 -22.66
N TYR A 90 -25.03 -17.55 -21.80
CA TYR A 90 -24.18 -18.69 -22.14
C TYR A 90 -24.92 -19.97 -21.80
N TYR A 91 -25.21 -20.77 -22.82
CA TYR A 91 -25.95 -22.02 -22.66
C TYR A 91 -25.30 -23.14 -23.48
N GLN A 92 -25.61 -24.37 -23.11
CA GLN A 92 -25.27 -25.54 -23.89
C GLN A 92 -26.45 -26.50 -23.94
N ILE A 93 -26.51 -27.30 -25.00
CA ILE A 93 -27.60 -28.24 -25.18
C ILE A 93 -27.18 -29.57 -24.59
N THR A 94 -27.89 -30.01 -23.54
CA THR A 94 -27.60 -31.24 -22.80
C THR A 94 -28.41 -32.42 -23.35
N ASP A 95 -29.68 -32.18 -23.69
CA ASP A 95 -30.55 -33.18 -24.32
C ASP A 95 -31.03 -32.70 -25.71
N PRO A 96 -30.45 -33.22 -26.81
CA PRO A 96 -30.85 -32.89 -28.17
C PRO A 96 -32.31 -33.24 -28.51
N LYS A 97 -32.88 -34.26 -27.87
CA LYS A 97 -34.28 -34.66 -28.08
C LYS A 97 -35.20 -33.58 -27.52
N LEU A 98 -35.01 -33.20 -26.26
CA LEU A 98 -35.79 -32.14 -25.63
C LEU A 98 -35.57 -30.79 -26.32
N TYR A 99 -34.35 -30.50 -26.79
CA TYR A 99 -34.10 -29.28 -27.58
C TYR A 99 -34.88 -29.22 -28.90
N THR A 100 -35.13 -30.37 -29.52
CA THR A 100 -35.81 -30.44 -30.82
C THR A 100 -37.34 -30.46 -30.68
N TYR A 101 -37.87 -31.02 -29.60
CA TYR A 101 -39.32 -31.24 -29.45
C TYR A 101 -39.96 -30.59 -28.21
N GLY A 102 -39.17 -30.12 -27.25
CA GLY A 102 -39.66 -29.54 -26.00
C GLY A 102 -40.26 -28.15 -26.18
N VAL A 103 -39.77 -27.38 -27.17
CA VAL A 103 -40.29 -26.07 -27.53
C VAL A 103 -40.02 -25.78 -29.01
N GLU A 104 -40.96 -25.11 -29.68
CA GLU A 104 -40.89 -24.87 -31.13
C GLU A 104 -39.75 -23.90 -31.52
N LEU A 105 -39.58 -22.81 -30.76
CA LEU A 105 -38.52 -21.81 -30.96
C LEU A 105 -37.75 -21.59 -29.65
N PRO A 106 -36.76 -22.45 -29.32
CA PRO A 106 -36.06 -22.38 -28.04
C PRO A 106 -35.39 -21.02 -27.78
N MET A 107 -34.83 -20.41 -28.83
CA MET A 107 -34.14 -19.12 -28.69
C MET A 107 -35.08 -17.99 -28.30
N SER A 108 -36.23 -17.90 -28.96
CA SER A 108 -37.24 -16.89 -28.66
C SER A 108 -37.89 -17.15 -27.30
N ALA A 109 -38.06 -18.40 -26.91
CA ALA A 109 -38.55 -18.76 -25.59
C ALA A 109 -37.59 -18.30 -24.48
N ILE A 110 -36.28 -18.53 -24.64
CA ILE A 110 -35.25 -18.03 -23.71
C ILE A 110 -35.22 -16.51 -23.68
N GLU A 111 -35.31 -15.84 -24.83
CA GLU A 111 -35.35 -14.37 -24.90
C GLU A 111 -36.52 -13.80 -24.10
N ASN A 112 -37.73 -14.33 -24.32
CA ASN A 112 -38.94 -13.89 -23.61
C ASN A 112 -38.86 -14.18 -22.11
N LEU A 113 -38.32 -15.35 -21.73
CA LEU A 113 -38.13 -15.73 -20.34
C LEU A 113 -37.09 -14.82 -19.66
N THR A 114 -36.00 -14.50 -20.36
CA THR A 114 -34.97 -13.57 -19.90
C THR A 114 -35.57 -12.19 -19.66
N ALA A 115 -36.33 -11.66 -20.63
CA ALA A 115 -36.99 -10.36 -20.52
C ALA A 115 -37.99 -10.30 -19.34
N THR A 116 -38.74 -11.38 -19.12
CA THR A 116 -39.70 -11.47 -18.01
C THR A 116 -38.98 -11.55 -16.66
N THR A 117 -37.93 -12.37 -16.57
CA THR A 117 -37.15 -12.55 -15.33
C THR A 117 -36.41 -11.27 -14.96
N LEU A 118 -35.80 -10.58 -15.94
CA LEU A 118 -35.18 -9.27 -15.73
C LEU A 118 -36.18 -8.25 -15.20
N ARG A 119 -37.39 -8.20 -15.78
CA ARG A 119 -38.43 -7.26 -15.33
C ARG A 119 -38.85 -7.51 -13.88
N ASN A 120 -38.94 -8.78 -13.47
CA ASN A 120 -39.30 -9.14 -12.10
C ASN A 120 -38.19 -8.76 -11.11
N ILE A 121 -36.95 -9.19 -11.37
CA ILE A 121 -35.81 -8.92 -10.48
C ILE A 121 -35.59 -7.42 -10.33
N ILE A 122 -35.52 -6.69 -11.45
CA ILE A 122 -35.26 -5.24 -11.43
C ILE A 122 -36.44 -4.47 -10.85
N GLY A 123 -37.67 -4.96 -11.02
CA GLY A 123 -38.87 -4.36 -10.43
C GLY A 123 -38.85 -4.34 -8.90
N ASP A 124 -38.16 -5.30 -8.27
CA ASP A 124 -38.01 -5.37 -6.82
C ASP A 124 -36.80 -4.58 -6.29
N MET A 125 -35.92 -4.09 -7.17
CA MET A 125 -34.68 -3.39 -6.83
C MET A 125 -34.80 -1.87 -7.05
N GLU A 126 -34.10 -1.11 -6.22
CA GLU A 126 -33.92 0.33 -6.39
C GLU A 126 -32.90 0.64 -7.51
N LEU A 127 -32.90 1.87 -8.04
CA LEU A 127 -31.98 2.26 -9.12
C LEU A 127 -30.51 2.03 -8.75
N ASP A 128 -30.09 2.45 -7.57
CA ASP A 128 -28.69 2.33 -7.12
C ASP A 128 -28.30 0.86 -6.88
N GLU A 129 -29.23 0.07 -6.33
CA GLU A 129 -29.03 -1.35 -6.08
C GLU A 129 -28.83 -2.11 -7.40
N SER A 130 -29.64 -1.82 -8.43
CA SER A 130 -29.52 -2.46 -9.74
C SER A 130 -28.18 -2.16 -10.44
N LEU A 131 -27.58 -0.99 -10.19
CA LEU A 131 -26.28 -0.60 -10.76
C LEU A 131 -25.10 -1.25 -10.02
N THR A 132 -25.22 -1.44 -8.71
CA THR A 132 -24.14 -1.94 -7.84
C THR A 132 -24.15 -3.46 -7.70
N SER A 133 -25.33 -4.09 -7.72
CA SER A 133 -25.52 -5.51 -7.39
C SER A 133 -25.67 -6.41 -8.62
N ARG A 134 -24.80 -6.21 -9.63
CA ARG A 134 -24.81 -7.00 -10.88
C ARG A 134 -24.63 -8.50 -10.65
N ASP A 135 -23.79 -8.88 -9.68
CA ASP A 135 -23.52 -10.29 -9.37
C ASP A 135 -24.75 -11.02 -8.81
N VAL A 136 -25.56 -10.31 -8.02
CA VAL A 136 -26.83 -10.83 -7.48
C VAL A 136 -27.80 -11.09 -8.62
N ILE A 137 -27.96 -10.11 -9.53
CA ILE A 137 -28.85 -10.23 -10.69
C ILE A 137 -28.38 -11.38 -11.60
N ASN A 138 -27.08 -11.46 -11.93
CA ASN A 138 -26.51 -12.53 -12.75
C ASN A 138 -26.78 -13.92 -12.14
N THR A 139 -26.62 -14.05 -10.83
CA THR A 139 -26.80 -15.33 -10.12
C THR A 139 -28.27 -15.76 -10.08
N GLN A 140 -29.18 -14.84 -9.76
CA GLN A 140 -30.62 -15.10 -9.73
C GLN A 140 -31.15 -15.42 -11.13
N MET A 141 -30.77 -14.62 -12.14
CA MET A 141 -31.10 -14.86 -13.54
C MET A 141 -30.65 -16.24 -14.01
N ARG A 142 -29.39 -16.62 -13.72
CA ARG A 142 -28.88 -17.95 -14.06
C ARG A 142 -29.72 -19.06 -13.42
N SER A 143 -30.04 -18.94 -12.13
CA SER A 143 -30.80 -19.98 -11.42
C SER A 143 -32.21 -20.16 -11.99
N ILE A 144 -32.92 -19.05 -12.24
CA ILE A 144 -34.30 -19.08 -12.73
C ILE A 144 -34.33 -19.56 -14.19
N LEU A 145 -33.40 -19.10 -15.03
CA LEU A 145 -33.33 -19.53 -16.41
C LEU A 145 -32.97 -21.02 -16.51
N ASP A 146 -31.97 -21.51 -15.77
CA ASP A 146 -31.55 -22.93 -15.83
C ASP A 146 -32.71 -23.87 -15.49
N GLU A 147 -33.40 -23.61 -14.37
CA GLU A 147 -34.56 -24.41 -13.93
C GLU A 147 -35.70 -24.42 -14.95
N ALA A 148 -35.98 -23.28 -15.56
CA ALA A 148 -37.05 -23.14 -16.54
C ALA A 148 -36.67 -23.69 -17.93
N THR A 149 -35.38 -23.75 -18.28
CA THR A 149 -34.90 -24.26 -19.57
C THR A 149 -34.59 -25.76 -19.57
N ASP A 150 -34.51 -26.39 -18.40
CA ASP A 150 -34.30 -27.84 -18.24
C ASP A 150 -35.29 -28.69 -19.08
N PRO A 151 -36.62 -28.41 -19.10
CA PRO A 151 -37.58 -29.15 -19.94
C PRO A 151 -37.30 -29.02 -21.44
N TRP A 152 -36.53 -28.02 -21.86
CA TRP A 152 -36.12 -27.80 -23.25
C TRP A 152 -34.76 -28.45 -23.56
N GLY A 153 -34.15 -29.18 -22.62
CA GLY A 153 -32.84 -29.80 -22.81
C GLY A 153 -31.70 -28.79 -22.95
N ILE A 154 -31.89 -27.58 -22.43
CA ILE A 154 -30.91 -26.50 -22.46
C ILE A 154 -30.45 -26.24 -21.03
N LYS A 155 -29.14 -26.21 -20.85
CA LYS A 155 -28.50 -25.85 -19.59
C LYS A 155 -27.91 -24.45 -19.70
N VAL A 156 -28.27 -23.57 -18.78
CA VAL A 156 -27.75 -22.20 -18.73
C VAL A 156 -26.55 -22.16 -17.80
N ASN A 157 -25.36 -22.03 -18.39
CA ASN A 157 -24.12 -22.03 -17.63
C ASN A 157 -23.89 -20.68 -16.94
N ARG A 158 -24.21 -19.58 -17.62
CA ARG A 158 -23.94 -18.22 -17.13
C ARG A 158 -24.85 -17.18 -17.80
N VAL A 159 -25.22 -16.15 -17.04
CA VAL A 159 -25.91 -14.95 -17.53
C VAL A 159 -25.09 -13.75 -17.11
N GLU A 160 -24.87 -12.81 -18.02
CA GLU A 160 -24.16 -11.57 -17.74
C GLU A 160 -24.96 -10.37 -18.23
N LEU A 161 -25.19 -9.40 -17.33
CA LEU A 161 -25.65 -8.07 -17.71
C LEU A 161 -24.54 -7.34 -18.47
N LYS A 162 -24.78 -6.99 -19.73
CA LYS A 162 -23.82 -6.28 -20.58
C LYS A 162 -23.82 -4.79 -20.27
N ASN A 163 -24.99 -4.16 -20.34
CA ASN A 163 -25.17 -2.73 -20.06
C ASN A 163 -26.46 -2.49 -19.27
N ILE A 164 -26.43 -1.46 -18.41
CA ILE A 164 -27.61 -0.89 -17.74
C ILE A 164 -27.62 0.60 -18.09
N ILE A 165 -28.60 1.02 -18.85
CA ILE A 165 -28.67 2.37 -19.43
C ILE A 165 -29.89 3.09 -18.82
N PRO A 166 -29.69 3.94 -17.81
CA PRO A 166 -30.74 4.82 -17.32
C PRO A 166 -31.01 5.97 -18.32
N PRO A 167 -32.15 6.66 -18.22
CA PRO A 167 -32.49 7.80 -19.06
C PRO A 167 -31.51 8.94 -18.83
N ALA A 168 -31.27 9.72 -19.89
CA ALA A 168 -30.26 10.76 -19.91
C ALA A 168 -30.36 11.73 -18.72
N GLY A 169 -31.58 12.18 -18.36
CA GLY A 169 -31.78 13.12 -17.25
C GLY A 169 -31.35 12.57 -15.89
N ILE A 170 -31.54 11.28 -15.62
CA ILE A 170 -31.11 10.64 -14.37
C ILE A 170 -29.59 10.45 -14.39
N ARG A 171 -29.03 10.00 -15.52
CA ARG A 171 -27.58 9.85 -15.67
C ARG A 171 -26.83 11.16 -15.40
N GLU A 172 -27.29 12.26 -15.99
CA GLU A 172 -26.69 13.59 -15.80
C GLU A 172 -26.80 14.07 -14.34
N ALA A 173 -27.95 13.84 -13.70
CA ALA A 173 -28.14 14.17 -12.29
C ALA A 173 -27.21 13.36 -11.39
N MET A 174 -27.07 12.05 -11.63
CA MET A 174 -26.15 11.18 -10.91
C MET A 174 -24.69 11.57 -11.14
N GLU A 175 -24.28 11.86 -12.36
CA GLU A 175 -22.92 12.32 -12.66
C GLU A 175 -22.59 13.62 -11.91
N LYS A 176 -23.53 14.57 -11.88
CA LYS A 176 -23.38 15.82 -11.12
C LYS A 176 -23.31 15.58 -9.61
N GLN A 177 -24.18 14.72 -9.08
CA GLN A 177 -24.17 14.35 -7.66
C GLN A 177 -22.87 13.63 -7.27
N MET A 178 -22.43 12.67 -8.07
CA MET A 178 -21.19 11.91 -7.85
C MET A 178 -19.96 12.80 -7.92
N LYS A 179 -19.94 13.77 -8.84
CA LYS A 179 -18.88 14.78 -8.90
C LYS A 179 -18.86 15.63 -7.63
N ALA A 180 -20.01 16.14 -7.19
CA ALA A 180 -20.11 16.95 -5.98
C ALA A 180 -19.69 16.16 -4.71
N GLU A 181 -20.11 14.90 -4.60
CA GLU A 181 -19.72 14.02 -3.49
C GLU A 181 -18.23 13.69 -3.49
N ARG A 182 -17.64 13.46 -4.68
CA ARG A 182 -16.18 13.27 -4.82
C ARG A 182 -15.40 14.52 -4.42
N GLU A 183 -15.80 15.69 -4.92
CA GLU A 183 -15.18 16.97 -4.55
C GLU A 183 -15.28 17.24 -3.04
N ARG A 184 -16.44 16.93 -2.44
CA ARG A 184 -16.63 17.02 -0.99
C ARG A 184 -15.69 16.07 -0.23
N ARG A 185 -15.60 14.80 -0.64
CA ARG A 185 -14.71 13.82 -0.01
C ARG A 185 -13.24 14.20 -0.17
N GLU A 186 -12.84 14.67 -1.34
CA GLU A 186 -11.48 15.16 -1.59
C GLU A 186 -11.14 16.34 -0.66
N ALA A 187 -12.04 17.31 -0.52
CA ALA A 187 -11.84 18.45 0.38
C ALA A 187 -11.69 18.02 1.85
N ILE A 188 -12.51 17.05 2.31
CA ILE A 188 -12.41 16.50 3.67
C ILE A 188 -11.07 15.78 3.85
N LEU A 189 -10.70 14.89 2.93
CA LEU A 189 -9.46 14.12 3.00
C LEU A 189 -8.24 15.04 2.97
N ARG A 190 -8.28 16.11 2.16
CA ARG A 190 -7.24 17.14 2.11
C ARG A 190 -7.13 17.89 3.45
N ALA A 191 -8.24 18.34 4.00
CA ALA A 191 -8.26 19.03 5.30
C ALA A 191 -7.75 18.12 6.43
N GLU A 192 -8.11 16.83 6.43
CA GLU A 192 -7.59 15.84 7.37
C GLU A 192 -6.08 15.62 7.18
N GLY A 193 -5.62 15.54 5.93
CA GLY A 193 -4.20 15.44 5.59
C GLY A 193 -3.40 16.66 6.05
N GLU A 194 -3.91 17.88 5.81
CA GLU A 194 -3.30 19.14 6.26
C GLU A 194 -3.25 19.22 7.79
N LYS A 195 -4.35 18.88 8.48
CA LYS A 195 -4.37 18.80 9.95
C LYS A 195 -3.35 17.81 10.48
N LYS A 196 -3.30 16.60 9.93
CA LYS A 196 -2.37 15.55 10.37
C LYS A 196 -0.91 15.92 10.09
N SER A 197 -0.64 16.53 8.94
CA SER A 197 0.67 17.07 8.58
C SER A 197 1.11 18.16 9.57
N ALA A 198 0.25 19.13 9.86
CA ALA A 198 0.55 20.21 10.80
C ALA A 198 0.84 19.67 12.22
N ILE A 199 0.09 18.67 12.68
CA ILE A 199 0.34 17.99 13.97
C ILE A 199 1.71 17.31 13.96
N LEU A 200 2.02 16.52 12.92
CA LEU A 200 3.30 15.82 12.83
C LEU A 200 4.50 16.78 12.76
N VAL A 201 4.36 17.91 12.05
CA VAL A 201 5.40 18.96 12.00
C VAL A 201 5.58 19.59 13.39
N ALA A 202 4.50 19.96 14.08
CA ALA A 202 4.58 20.54 15.42
C ALA A 202 5.16 19.57 16.46
N GLU A 203 4.82 18.28 16.38
CA GLU A 203 5.41 17.23 17.22
C GLU A 203 6.92 17.06 16.92
N GLY A 204 7.30 17.08 15.64
CA GLY A 204 8.69 17.05 15.21
C GLY A 204 9.49 18.25 15.72
N GLU A 205 8.95 19.47 15.60
CA GLU A 205 9.58 20.69 16.13
C GLU A 205 9.72 20.66 17.66
N LYS A 206 8.70 20.17 18.37
CA LYS A 206 8.76 20.00 19.82
C LYS A 206 9.86 19.02 20.21
N ALA A 207 9.92 17.87 19.55
CA ALA A 207 10.95 16.85 19.79
C ALA A 207 12.35 17.41 19.48
N SER A 208 12.50 18.11 18.34
CA SER A 208 13.75 18.76 17.95
C SER A 208 14.22 19.77 18.99
N ARG A 209 13.34 20.66 19.48
CA ARG A 209 13.69 21.64 20.50
C ARG A 209 14.07 21.02 21.85
N ILE A 210 13.43 19.92 22.23
CA ILE A 210 13.81 19.18 23.45
C ILE A 210 15.19 18.57 23.29
N LEU A 211 15.45 17.87 22.18
CA LEU A 211 16.75 17.28 21.90
C LEU A 211 17.87 18.32 21.83
N GLU A 212 17.60 19.49 21.24
CA GLU A 212 18.55 20.60 21.19
C GLU A 212 18.85 21.17 22.58
N ALA A 213 17.83 21.36 23.42
CA ALA A 213 18.02 21.81 24.80
C ALA A 213 18.78 20.78 25.66
N GLU A 214 18.52 19.49 25.46
CA GLU A 214 19.26 18.41 26.11
C GLU A 214 20.72 18.35 25.63
N ALA A 215 20.95 18.51 24.32
CA ALA A 215 22.28 18.56 23.73
C ALA A 215 23.07 19.78 24.24
N GLU A 216 22.45 20.96 24.32
CA GLU A 216 23.08 22.17 24.84
C GLU A 216 23.44 22.02 26.32
N LYS A 217 22.53 21.46 27.14
CA LYS A 217 22.83 21.16 28.54
C LYS A 217 24.00 20.18 28.67
N ALA A 218 24.01 19.11 27.88
CA ALA A 218 25.11 18.14 27.89
C ALA A 218 26.43 18.78 27.46
N SER A 219 26.40 19.61 26.41
CA SER A 219 27.55 20.39 25.92
C SER A 219 28.11 21.31 27.00
N GLN A 220 27.24 22.05 27.71
CA GLN A 220 27.66 22.94 28.80
C GLN A 220 28.28 22.16 29.98
N ILE A 221 27.72 21.00 30.34
CA ILE A 221 28.28 20.14 31.38
C ILE A 221 29.67 19.63 30.96
N LEU A 222 29.79 19.08 29.75
CA LEU A 222 31.07 18.59 29.22
C LEU A 222 32.11 19.70 29.15
N LYS A 223 31.71 20.92 28.79
CA LYS A 223 32.61 22.09 28.77
C LYS A 223 33.07 22.48 30.17
N ALA A 224 32.16 22.52 31.14
CA ALA A 224 32.52 22.80 32.53
C ALA A 224 33.42 21.72 33.14
N GLU A 225 33.19 20.45 32.80
CA GLU A 225 34.07 19.33 33.17
C GLU A 225 35.46 19.46 32.53
N ALA A 226 35.51 19.80 31.24
CA ALA A 226 36.77 20.03 30.53
C ALA A 226 37.56 21.21 31.14
N ASP A 227 36.90 22.32 31.47
CA ASP A 227 37.53 23.49 32.11
C ASP A 227 38.05 23.15 33.52
N LYS A 228 37.27 22.39 34.29
CA LYS A 228 37.68 21.88 35.61
C LYS A 228 38.90 20.99 35.49
N GLU A 229 38.90 20.03 34.57
CA GLU A 229 40.01 19.10 34.38
C GLU A 229 41.27 19.81 33.88
N ALA A 230 41.13 20.78 32.97
CA ALA A 230 42.21 21.64 32.55
C ALA A 230 42.81 22.43 33.73
N SER A 231 41.97 22.99 34.59
CA SER A 231 42.41 23.73 35.79
C SER A 231 43.15 22.84 36.79
N ILE A 232 42.68 21.61 37.00
CA ILE A 232 43.37 20.62 37.85
C ILE A 232 44.74 20.29 37.27
N ARG A 233 44.84 19.99 35.97
CA ARG A 233 46.12 19.70 35.32
C ARG A 233 47.10 20.87 35.40
N ILE A 234 46.62 22.10 35.25
CA ILE A 234 47.46 23.30 35.41
C ILE A 234 47.97 23.39 36.86
N ALA A 235 47.09 23.26 37.85
CA ALA A 235 47.46 23.33 39.27
C ALA A 235 48.40 22.18 39.69
N GLU A 236 48.23 20.98 39.15
CA GLU A 236 49.16 19.85 39.34
C GLU A 236 50.53 20.15 38.75
N GLY A 237 50.57 20.70 37.52
CA GLY A 237 51.81 21.14 36.88
C GLY A 237 52.54 22.22 37.67
N GLU A 238 51.81 23.21 38.21
CA GLU A 238 52.38 24.25 39.08
C GLU A 238 52.88 23.68 40.41
N ALA A 239 52.12 22.78 41.04
CA ALA A 239 52.54 22.13 42.29
C ALA A 239 53.79 21.26 42.09
N GLU A 240 53.88 20.54 40.97
CA GLU A 240 55.07 19.78 40.59
C GLU A 240 56.27 20.71 40.34
N ALA A 241 56.07 21.81 39.63
CA ALA A 241 57.10 22.83 39.42
C ALA A 241 57.60 23.41 40.76
N ILE A 242 56.69 23.76 41.69
CA ILE A 242 57.04 24.27 43.02
C ILE A 242 57.80 23.21 43.84
N ARG A 243 57.37 21.95 43.83
CA ARG A 243 58.09 20.86 44.51
C ARG A 243 59.51 20.71 43.97
N ASN A 244 59.68 20.76 42.65
CA ASN A 244 60.99 20.69 42.01
C ASN A 244 61.89 21.87 42.43
N ILE A 245 61.35 23.10 42.48
CA ILE A 245 62.08 24.28 42.96
C ILE A 245 62.43 24.14 44.45
N GLN A 246 61.50 23.71 45.29
CA GLN A 246 61.75 23.54 46.73
C GLN A 246 62.76 22.42 47.01
N GLN A 247 62.72 21.32 46.25
CA GLN A 247 63.70 20.25 46.35
C GLN A 247 65.08 20.74 45.93
N ALA A 248 65.19 21.44 44.79
CA ALA A 248 66.43 22.09 44.37
C ALA A 248 66.97 23.09 45.41
N THR A 249 66.08 23.83 46.08
CA THR A 249 66.44 24.77 47.14
C THR A 249 66.89 24.06 48.41
N ALA A 250 66.18 22.99 48.82
CA ALA A 250 66.51 22.19 50.00
C ALA A 250 67.82 21.44 49.82
N ASP A 251 68.08 20.89 48.63
CA ASP A 251 69.36 20.27 48.27
C ASP A 251 70.47 21.32 48.28
N GLY A 252 70.21 22.53 47.76
CA GLY A 252 71.12 23.67 47.90
C GLY A 252 71.41 24.07 49.36
N ILE A 253 70.41 24.02 50.24
CA ILE A 253 70.60 24.30 51.68
C ILE A 253 71.37 23.17 52.38
N ARG A 254 71.14 21.89 52.04
CA ARG A 254 71.94 20.78 52.57
C ARG A 254 73.41 20.90 52.15
N MET A 255 73.67 21.21 50.87
CA MET A 255 75.04 21.48 50.40
C MET A 255 75.69 22.65 51.16
N LEU A 256 74.92 23.67 51.53
CA LEU A 256 75.42 24.80 52.33
C LEU A 256 75.68 24.44 53.79
N ASN A 257 74.87 23.58 54.40
CA ASN A 257 75.06 23.13 55.79
C ASN A 257 76.21 22.12 55.93
N GLU A 258 76.41 21.23 54.95
CA GLU A 258 77.54 20.29 54.93
C GLU A 258 78.89 20.99 54.73
N ALA A 259 78.89 22.19 54.13
CA ALA A 259 80.09 22.98 53.90
C ALA A 259 80.59 23.80 55.11
N ALA A 260 79.94 23.72 56.28
CA ALA A 260 80.25 24.49 57.50
C ALA A 260 80.47 26.00 57.21
N PRO A 261 79.40 26.79 57.05
CA PRO A 261 79.52 28.16 56.55
C PRO A 261 80.23 29.04 57.57
N SER A 262 81.37 29.63 57.18
CA SER A 262 81.99 30.70 57.95
C SER A 262 81.05 31.91 58.01
N GLU A 263 81.19 32.72 59.07
CA GLU A 263 80.36 33.90 59.37
C GLU A 263 80.20 34.88 58.18
N GLN A 264 81.12 34.84 57.20
CA GLN A 264 81.07 35.63 55.98
C GLN A 264 80.03 35.15 54.94
N VAL A 265 79.69 33.86 54.88
CA VAL A 265 78.73 33.31 53.90
C VAL A 265 77.28 33.63 54.30
N LEU A 266 76.99 33.64 55.61
CA LEU A 266 75.71 34.11 56.16
C LEU A 266 75.48 35.60 55.88
N ALA A 267 76.52 36.42 55.95
CA ALA A 267 76.42 37.85 55.62
C ALA A 267 76.09 38.09 54.13
N ILE A 268 76.74 37.36 53.20
CA ILE A 268 76.45 37.48 51.76
C ILE A 268 75.04 37.00 51.44
N LYS A 269 74.59 35.86 51.99
CA LYS A 269 73.20 35.40 51.81
C LYS A 269 72.18 36.34 52.45
N SER A 270 72.53 37.01 53.56
CA SER A 270 71.65 38.01 54.17
C SER A 270 71.50 39.25 53.29
N LEU A 271 72.55 39.63 52.55
CA LEU A 271 72.51 40.71 51.57
C LEU A 271 71.72 40.31 50.31
N GLU A 272 71.85 39.08 49.80
CA GLU A 272 71.01 38.57 48.69
C GLU A 272 69.53 38.42 49.09
N ALA A 273 69.25 37.99 50.32
CA ALA A 273 67.89 37.96 50.85
C ALA A 273 67.33 39.37 51.06
N PHE A 274 68.19 40.33 51.41
CA PHE A 274 67.83 41.75 51.48
C PHE A 274 67.59 42.34 50.09
N GLU A 275 68.35 41.93 49.07
CA GLU A 275 68.13 42.32 47.67
C GLU A 275 66.81 41.76 47.15
N LYS A 276 66.52 40.47 47.36
CA LYS A 276 65.19 39.89 47.04
C LYS A 276 64.04 40.49 47.84
N ALA A 277 64.28 40.96 49.07
CA ALA A 277 63.29 41.68 49.87
C ALA A 277 63.13 43.15 49.44
N ALA A 278 64.18 43.75 48.88
CA ALA A 278 64.17 45.09 48.29
C ALA A 278 63.62 45.12 46.85
N ASP A 279 63.51 43.96 46.19
CA ASP A 279 62.88 43.78 44.88
C ASP A 279 61.33 43.83 44.99
N GLY A 280 60.82 44.97 45.47
CA GLY A 280 59.59 45.59 45.01
C GLY A 280 58.22 45.01 45.39
N GLN A 281 58.10 43.90 46.15
CA GLN A 281 56.77 43.29 46.41
C GLN A 281 56.28 43.26 47.88
N ALA A 282 56.98 43.86 48.84
CA ALA A 282 56.52 43.90 50.24
C ALA A 282 56.09 45.31 50.69
N THR A 283 54.79 45.53 50.87
CA THR A 283 54.16 46.84 51.21
C THR A 283 54.09 47.14 52.72
N LYS A 284 54.75 46.36 53.59
CA LYS A 284 54.72 46.57 55.04
C LYS A 284 56.05 46.24 55.72
N ILE A 285 56.75 47.27 56.17
CA ILE A 285 57.95 47.17 57.03
C ILE A 285 57.48 47.44 58.48
N ILE A 286 57.75 46.52 59.39
CA ILE A 286 57.46 46.68 60.83
C ILE A 286 58.77 47.00 61.54
N LEU A 287 58.92 48.24 62.04
CA LEU A 287 60.08 48.65 62.85
C LEU A 287 59.77 48.55 64.36
N PRO A 288 60.68 47.99 65.17
CA PRO A 288 60.52 47.91 66.61
C PRO A 288 60.70 49.27 67.30
N SER A 289 59.90 49.50 68.34
CA SER A 289 59.77 50.74 69.09
C SER A 289 60.94 50.99 70.05
N ASN A 290 61.86 51.85 69.65
CA ASN A 290 62.62 52.74 70.53
C ASN A 290 63.35 53.78 69.67
N ILE A 291 62.94 55.05 69.77
CA ILE A 291 63.76 56.29 69.72
C ILE A 291 62.80 57.46 69.50
N GLN A 292 62.41 58.06 70.63
CA GLN A 292 61.54 59.23 70.78
C GLN A 292 62.36 60.53 70.57
N GLY A 293 63.22 60.56 69.55
CA GLY A 293 64.21 61.64 69.32
C GLY A 293 64.15 62.32 67.94
N ILE A 294 63.24 61.91 67.06
CA ILE A 294 63.21 62.37 65.65
C ILE A 294 62.09 63.41 65.38
N ALA A 295 61.67 64.15 66.42
CA ALA A 295 60.81 65.32 66.22
C ALA A 295 61.57 66.54 65.62
N GLY A 296 62.91 66.49 65.58
CA GLY A 296 63.75 67.56 65.03
C GLY A 296 64.06 67.49 63.53
N LEU A 297 63.73 66.39 62.83
CA LEU A 297 64.01 66.25 61.38
C LEU A 297 62.84 66.68 60.49
N ALA A 298 61.65 66.92 61.05
CA ALA A 298 60.48 67.37 60.29
C ALA A 298 60.48 68.89 59.98
N THR A 299 61.30 69.68 60.69
CA THR A 299 61.47 71.11 60.40
C THR A 299 62.52 71.37 59.30
N THR A 300 63.53 70.50 59.16
CA THR A 300 64.59 70.68 58.15
C THR A 300 64.12 70.39 56.71
N ILE A 301 63.12 69.52 56.52
CA ILE A 301 62.57 69.24 55.18
C ILE A 301 61.67 70.38 54.69
N LYS A 302 61.09 71.17 55.61
CA LYS A 302 60.22 72.30 55.23
C LYS A 302 61.00 73.55 54.81
N GLU A 303 62.23 73.73 55.29
CA GLU A 303 63.11 74.85 54.91
C GLU A 303 63.88 74.59 53.59
N VAL A 304 64.18 73.33 53.25
CA VAL A 304 64.88 72.98 51.99
C VAL A 304 63.95 72.91 50.77
N MET A 305 62.63 73.03 50.96
CA MET A 305 61.65 73.11 49.85
C MET A 305 61.18 74.54 49.54
N SER A 306 61.74 75.56 50.21
CA SER A 306 61.40 76.97 50.00
C SER A 306 62.57 77.87 49.56
N GLU A 307 63.64 77.29 49.00
CA GLU A 307 64.58 77.94 48.08
C GLU A 307 64.85 77.03 46.87
#